data_AF-A0A0Q4N6E3-F1
#
_entry.id   AF-A0A0Q4N6E3-F1
#
_cell.length_a   1.000
_cell.length_b   1.000
_cell.length_c   1.000
_cell.angle_alpha   90.00
_cell.angle_beta   90.00
_cell.angle_gamma   90.00
#
_symmetry.space_group_name_H-M   'P 1'
#
loop_
_entity.id
_entity.type
_entity.pdbx_description
1 polymer ?
#
loop_
_entity_poly.entity_id
_entity_poly.type
_entity_poly.pdbx_seq_one_letter_code
_entity_poly.pdbx_strand_id
1 'polypeptide(L)'
;MNGFGPRLRNERERLGMTQRVFGEIGGVEPNAQGKYESGLRAPRIDYLAALAAKGVDALYVLSEVRTPVPLGGMSPDEASLLGAFRRLAAADQAALWHLLRRLSAEGNHPETVSPLTVARSSFLTEGMR
;
A
#
# COMPACT_ATOMS: atom_id res chain seq x y z
N MET A 1 -1.09 26.54 -13.37
CA MET A 1 -1.40 26.72 -11.93
C MET A 1 -0.89 25.49 -11.20
N ASN A 2 0.42 25.44 -10.92
CA ASN A 2 1.02 24.33 -10.19
C ASN A 2 1.36 24.82 -8.79
N GLY A 3 0.93 24.09 -7.76
CA GLY A 3 1.24 24.47 -6.39
C GLY A 3 0.31 23.84 -5.36
N PHE A 4 0.70 24.03 -4.11
CA PHE A 4 0.03 23.52 -2.92
C PHE A 4 -1.46 23.94 -2.82
N GLY A 5 -1.77 25.21 -3.11
CA GLY A 5 -3.10 25.79 -2.91
C GLY A 5 -4.23 25.11 -3.70
N PRO A 6 -4.11 24.96 -5.04
CA PRO A 6 -5.10 24.24 -5.82
C PRO A 6 -5.33 22.79 -5.36
N ARG A 7 -4.27 22.07 -4.95
CA ARG A 7 -4.42 20.69 -4.44
C ARG A 7 -5.12 20.63 -3.09
N LEU A 8 -4.87 21.61 -2.22
CA LEU A 8 -5.60 21.76 -0.96
C LEU A 8 -7.10 22.01 -1.21
N ARG A 9 -7.42 22.88 -2.18
CA ARG A 9 -8.80 23.13 -2.62
C ARG A 9 -9.47 21.85 -3.13
N ASN A 10 -8.78 21.10 -4.00
CA ASN A 10 -9.30 19.86 -4.54
C ASN A 10 -9.66 18.85 -3.43
N GLU A 11 -8.83 18.72 -2.40
CA GLU A 11 -9.14 17.83 -1.27
C GLU A 11 -10.31 18.31 -0.44
N ARG A 12 -10.40 19.63 -0.18
CA ARG A 12 -11.58 20.20 0.49
C ARG A 12 -12.86 19.90 -0.27
N GLU A 13 -12.85 20.10 -1.59
CA GLU A 13 -14.01 19.89 -2.46
C GLU A 13 -14.36 18.41 -2.58
N ARG A 14 -13.36 17.52 -2.68
CA ARG A 14 -13.56 16.06 -2.63
C ARG A 14 -14.28 15.61 -1.37
N LEU A 15 -14.00 16.24 -0.23
CA LEU A 15 -14.64 15.97 1.05
C LEU A 15 -15.98 16.71 1.25
N GLY A 16 -16.42 17.51 0.27
CA GLY A 16 -17.67 18.27 0.35
C GLY A 16 -17.67 19.37 1.41
N MET A 17 -16.49 19.87 1.81
CA MET A 17 -16.34 20.83 2.91
C MET A 17 -16.32 22.28 2.42
N THR A 18 -16.88 23.19 3.22
CA THR A 18 -16.75 24.64 3.00
C THR A 18 -15.39 25.13 3.50
N GLN A 19 -14.92 26.29 3.00
CA GLN A 19 -13.67 26.89 3.48
C GLN A 19 -13.67 27.17 4.99
N ARG A 20 -14.84 27.54 5.54
CA ARG A 20 -15.00 27.77 6.99
C ARG A 20 -14.74 26.49 7.77
N VAL A 21 -15.46 25.41 7.45
CA VAL A 21 -15.31 24.11 8.13
C VAL A 21 -13.89 23.58 8.00
N PHE A 22 -13.29 23.74 6.82
CA PHE A 22 -11.93 23.28 6.57
C PHE A 22 -10.88 24.08 7.35
N GLY A 23 -11.06 25.40 7.45
CA GLY A 23 -10.23 26.27 8.29
C GLY A 23 -10.35 25.92 9.78
N GLU A 24 -11.58 25.71 10.27
CA GLU A 24 -11.86 25.31 11.66
C GLU A 24 -11.14 24.01 12.05
N ILE A 25 -11.13 22.99 11.18
CA ILE A 25 -10.39 21.74 11.43
C ILE A 25 -8.90 22.02 11.60
N GLY A 26 -8.34 22.90 10.78
CA GLY A 26 -6.95 23.30 10.83
C GLY A 26 -6.62 24.34 11.91
N GLY A 27 -7.60 24.78 12.71
CA GLY A 27 -7.42 25.80 13.75
C GLY A 27 -7.13 27.20 13.18
N VAL A 28 -7.66 27.53 12.00
CA VAL A 28 -7.46 28.82 11.33
C VAL A 28 -8.78 29.48 10.93
N GLU A 29 -8.74 30.81 10.81
CA GLU A 29 -9.87 31.59 10.31
C GLU A 29 -10.20 31.27 8.83
N PRO A 30 -11.47 31.39 8.39
CA PRO A 30 -11.86 31.11 7.01
C PRO A 30 -11.12 31.97 5.96
N ASN A 31 -10.75 33.19 6.31
CA ASN A 31 -9.94 34.06 5.43
C ASN A 31 -8.52 33.48 5.20
N ALA A 32 -7.94 32.80 6.20
CA ALA A 32 -6.66 32.13 6.04
C ALA A 32 -6.77 30.97 5.04
N GLN A 33 -7.87 30.22 5.07
CA GLN A 33 -8.14 29.15 4.11
C GLN A 33 -8.10 29.63 2.66
N GLY A 34 -8.80 30.73 2.37
CA GLY A 34 -8.81 31.32 1.03
C GLY A 34 -7.41 31.71 0.54
N LYS A 35 -6.57 32.24 1.44
CA LYS A 35 -5.17 32.60 1.14
C LYS A 35 -4.28 31.38 0.91
N TYR A 36 -4.55 30.26 1.57
CA TYR A 36 -3.85 29.01 1.33
C TYR A 36 -4.20 28.42 -0.03
N GLU A 37 -5.49 28.37 -0.36
CA GLU A 37 -5.97 27.81 -1.63
C GLU A 37 -5.54 28.63 -2.85
N SER A 38 -5.38 29.95 -2.71
CA SER A 38 -4.84 30.81 -3.77
C SER A 38 -3.32 30.79 -3.87
N GLY A 39 -2.63 30.17 -2.90
CA GLY A 39 -1.16 30.15 -2.83
C GLY A 39 -0.53 31.45 -2.32
N LEU A 40 -1.33 32.43 -1.86
CA LEU A 40 -0.84 33.69 -1.28
C LEU A 40 -0.10 33.47 0.05
N ARG A 41 -0.39 32.37 0.75
CA ARG A 41 0.26 32.01 2.01
C ARG A 41 0.42 30.50 2.09
N ALA A 42 1.49 30.02 2.72
CA ALA A 42 1.62 28.62 3.10
C ALA A 42 1.07 28.38 4.51
N PRO A 43 0.31 27.30 4.75
CA PRO A 43 -0.06 26.90 6.10
C PRO A 43 1.14 26.29 6.83
N ARG A 44 1.01 26.18 8.15
CA ARG A 44 1.95 25.41 8.95
C ARG A 44 1.67 23.91 8.85
N ILE A 45 2.61 23.09 9.30
CA ILE A 45 2.51 21.63 9.19
C ILE A 45 1.45 21.02 10.09
N ASP A 46 1.20 21.62 11.26
CA ASP A 46 0.17 21.20 12.22
C ASP A 46 -1.25 21.36 11.64
N TYR A 47 -1.48 22.44 10.87
CA TYR A 47 -2.71 22.60 10.11
C TYR A 47 -2.94 21.42 9.15
N LEU A 48 -1.91 21.01 8.40
CA LEU A 48 -2.04 19.90 7.45
C LEU A 48 -2.21 18.56 8.17
N ALA A 49 -1.56 18.36 9.31
CA ALA A 49 -1.72 17.17 10.14
C ALA A 49 -3.17 17.04 10.68
N ALA A 50 -3.77 18.15 11.13
CA ALA A 50 -5.16 18.16 11.59
C ALA A 50 -6.15 17.80 10.46
N LEU A 51 -5.91 18.30 9.26
CA LEU A 51 -6.69 17.94 8.08
C LEU A 51 -6.53 16.47 7.68
N ALA A 52 -5.29 15.94 7.74
CA ALA A 52 -5.01 14.55 7.42
C ALA A 52 -5.80 13.60 8.33
N ALA A 53 -5.92 13.93 9.62
CA ALA A 53 -6.76 13.19 10.57
C ALA A 53 -8.26 13.22 10.23
N LYS A 54 -8.70 14.11 9.33
CA LYS A 54 -10.07 14.19 8.79
C LYS A 54 -10.21 13.63 7.37
N GLY A 55 -9.20 12.91 6.90
CA GLY A 55 -9.25 12.19 5.62
C GLY A 55 -8.79 13.02 4.41
N VAL A 56 -8.13 14.16 4.64
CA VAL A 56 -7.38 14.85 3.58
C VAL A 56 -6.13 14.04 3.23
N ASP A 57 -5.90 13.85 1.93
CA ASP A 57 -4.70 13.20 1.43
C ASP A 57 -3.50 14.17 1.46
N ALA A 58 -2.82 14.23 2.61
CA ALA A 58 -1.69 15.14 2.81
C ALA A 58 -0.55 14.90 1.82
N LEU A 59 -0.34 13.66 1.37
CA LEU A 59 0.67 13.36 0.36
C LEU A 59 0.28 14.00 -0.98
N TYR A 60 -0.96 13.81 -1.43
CA TYR A 60 -1.44 14.48 -2.64
C TYR A 60 -1.27 15.99 -2.58
N VAL A 61 -1.62 16.60 -1.45
CA VAL A 61 -1.48 18.05 -1.26
C VAL A 61 -0.01 18.48 -1.40
N LEU A 62 0.94 17.72 -0.85
CA LEU A 62 2.37 18.05 -0.87
C LEU A 62 3.06 17.71 -2.20
N SER A 63 2.82 16.52 -2.74
CA SER A 63 3.62 15.91 -3.81
C SER A 63 2.86 15.68 -5.12
N GLU A 64 1.55 15.98 -5.17
CA GLU A 64 0.67 15.70 -6.31
C GLU A 64 0.35 14.21 -6.54
N VAL A 65 0.99 13.32 -5.80
CA VAL A 65 0.74 11.87 -5.84
C VAL A 65 -0.42 11.52 -4.91
N ARG A 66 -1.51 10.99 -5.46
CA ARG A 66 -2.65 10.52 -4.67
C ARG A 66 -2.36 9.22 -3.94
N THR A 67 -2.92 9.12 -2.74
CA THR A 67 -3.01 7.93 -1.91
C THR A 67 -4.26 7.11 -2.31
N PRO A 68 -4.18 5.77 -2.43
CA PRO A 68 -3.00 4.94 -2.18
C PRO A 68 -1.91 5.24 -3.18
N VAL A 69 -0.72 5.55 -2.64
CA VAL A 69 0.51 5.63 -3.42
C VAL A 69 0.53 4.33 -4.21
N PRO A 70 0.65 4.34 -5.55
CA PRO A 70 1.11 3.14 -6.24
C PRO A 70 2.42 2.85 -5.55
N LEU A 71 2.46 1.81 -4.69
CA LEU A 71 3.59 1.52 -3.82
C LEU A 71 4.82 1.59 -4.72
N GLY A 72 5.60 2.66 -4.59
CA GLY A 72 6.78 2.86 -5.42
C GLY A 72 7.68 1.68 -5.15
N GLY A 73 7.90 0.84 -6.17
CA GLY A 73 8.58 -0.45 -6.02
C GLY A 73 7.71 -1.67 -6.33
N MET A 74 6.40 -1.53 -6.56
CA MET A 74 5.59 -2.63 -7.07
C MET A 74 5.79 -2.82 -8.57
N SER A 75 6.02 -4.06 -9.00
CA SER A 75 5.93 -4.43 -10.40
C SER A 75 4.47 -4.32 -10.90
N PRO A 76 4.23 -4.21 -12.22
CA PRO A 76 2.87 -4.24 -12.78
C PRO A 76 2.06 -5.47 -12.35
N ASP A 77 2.73 -6.60 -12.12
CA ASP A 77 2.10 -7.85 -11.69
C ASP A 77 1.64 -7.77 -10.23
N GLU A 78 2.44 -7.18 -9.36
CA GLU A 78 2.09 -6.99 -7.94
C GLU A 78 0.90 -6.04 -7.78
N ALA A 79 0.87 -4.96 -8.56
CA ALA A 79 -0.27 -4.04 -8.58
C ALA A 79 -1.54 -4.73 -9.10
N SER A 80 -1.43 -5.53 -10.15
CA SER A 80 -2.55 -6.30 -10.72
C SER A 80 -3.08 -7.35 -9.75
N LEU A 81 -2.19 -8.07 -9.07
CA LEU A 81 -2.52 -9.04 -8.03
C LEU A 81 -3.27 -8.38 -6.88
N LEU A 82 -2.78 -7.26 -6.35
CA LEU A 82 -3.44 -6.53 -5.26
C LEU A 82 -4.82 -6.03 -5.68
N GLY A 83 -4.95 -5.54 -6.91
CA GLY A 83 -6.23 -5.11 -7.47
C GLY A 83 -7.23 -6.27 -7.57
N ALA A 84 -6.80 -7.42 -8.07
CA ALA A 84 -7.63 -8.63 -8.14
C ALA A 84 -8.04 -9.11 -6.75
N PHE A 85 -7.09 -9.19 -5.82
CA PHE A 85 -7.31 -9.62 -4.45
C PHE A 85 -8.40 -8.79 -3.75
N ARG A 86 -8.35 -7.46 -3.86
CA ARG A 86 -9.33 -6.55 -3.24
C ARG A 86 -10.77 -6.73 -3.77
N ARG A 87 -10.95 -7.34 -4.94
CA ARG A 87 -12.28 -7.61 -5.54
C ARG A 87 -12.85 -8.98 -5.19
N LEU A 88 -12.05 -9.86 -4.59
CA LEU A 88 -12.49 -11.21 -4.19
C LEU A 88 -13.48 -11.15 -3.03
N ALA A 89 -14.37 -12.14 -2.94
CA ALA A 89 -15.22 -12.34 -1.78
C ALA A 89 -14.35 -12.70 -0.54
N ALA A 90 -14.86 -12.44 0.66
CA ALA A 90 -14.10 -12.64 1.89
C ALA A 90 -13.58 -14.09 2.07
N ALA A 91 -14.38 -15.08 1.66
CA ALA A 91 -13.99 -16.49 1.69
C ALA A 91 -12.79 -16.78 0.76
N ASP A 92 -12.80 -16.20 -0.44
CA ASP A 92 -11.72 -16.37 -1.42
C ASP A 92 -10.45 -15.64 -1.00
N GLN A 93 -10.58 -14.47 -0.39
CA GLN A 93 -9.44 -13.77 0.22
C GLN A 93 -8.79 -14.61 1.32
N ALA A 94 -9.60 -15.23 2.20
CA ALA A 94 -9.11 -16.10 3.26
C ALA A 94 -8.41 -17.34 2.68
N ALA A 95 -8.98 -17.98 1.66
CA ALA A 95 -8.37 -19.11 0.98
C ALA A 95 -7.01 -18.76 0.36
N LEU A 96 -6.90 -17.60 -0.32
CA LEU A 96 -5.65 -17.13 -0.87
C LEU A 96 -4.60 -16.87 0.22
N TRP A 97 -4.98 -16.26 1.34
CA TRP A 97 -4.08 -16.06 2.47
C TRP A 97 -3.56 -17.37 3.05
N HIS A 98 -4.41 -18.39 3.16
CA HIS A 98 -3.99 -19.71 3.61
C HIS A 98 -2.97 -20.34 2.65
N LEU A 99 -3.22 -20.26 1.34
CA LEU A 99 -2.30 -20.79 0.32
C LEU A 99 -0.96 -20.04 0.34
N LEU A 100 -0.98 -18.71 0.32
CA LEU A 100 0.22 -17.88 0.38
C LEU A 100 1.05 -18.19 1.63
N ARG A 101 0.42 -18.30 2.80
CA ARG A 101 1.12 -18.64 4.05
C ARG A 101 1.81 -20.00 3.98
N ARG A 102 1.18 -20.98 3.34
CA ARG A 102 1.80 -22.31 3.14
C ARG A 102 3.01 -22.21 2.21
N LEU A 103 2.85 -21.59 1.05
CA LEU A 103 3.92 -21.45 0.05
C LEU A 103 5.09 -20.62 0.57
N SER A 104 4.83 -19.56 1.34
CA SER A 104 5.87 -18.74 1.94
C SER A 104 6.57 -19.41 3.13
N ALA A 105 5.90 -20.30 3.86
CA ALA A 105 6.51 -21.04 4.97
C ALA A 105 7.39 -22.20 4.50
N GLU A 106 7.09 -22.81 3.34
CA GLU A 106 7.90 -23.88 2.74
C GLU A 106 9.27 -23.38 2.24
N GLY A 107 9.45 -22.07 2.06
CA GLY A 107 10.74 -21.45 1.68
C GLY A 107 11.74 -21.23 2.81
N ASN A 108 11.44 -21.67 4.05
CA ASN A 108 12.31 -21.47 5.23
C ASN A 108 13.10 -22.72 5.64
N HIS A 109 13.27 -23.69 4.73
CA HIS A 109 14.15 -24.83 4.96
C HIS A 109 15.59 -24.51 4.50
N PRO A 110 16.60 -24.59 5.39
CA PRO A 110 17.99 -24.60 4.95
C PRO A 110 18.21 -25.86 4.10
N GLU A 111 18.93 -25.68 3.00
CA GLU A 111 19.35 -26.77 2.10
C GLU A 111 19.84 -27.99 2.88
N THR A 112 19.21 -29.14 2.64
CA THR A 112 19.94 -30.41 2.66
C THR A 112 19.62 -31.13 1.36
N VAL A 113 20.49 -30.87 0.38
CA VAL A 113 20.67 -31.77 -0.74
C VAL A 113 21.18 -33.09 -0.16
N SER A 114 20.44 -34.19 -0.34
CA SER A 114 21.07 -35.50 -0.39
C SER A 114 20.79 -36.14 -1.73
N PRO A 115 21.84 -36.38 -2.54
CA PRO A 115 21.68 -37.05 -3.82
C PRO A 115 21.23 -38.49 -3.58
N LEU A 116 20.31 -38.96 -4.40
CA LEU A 116 19.99 -40.38 -4.52
C LEU A 116 21.26 -41.14 -4.97
N THR A 117 22.08 -41.55 -4.01
CA THR A 117 23.13 -42.54 -4.22
C THR A 117 22.46 -43.89 -4.43
N VAL A 118 22.20 -44.25 -5.69
CA VAL A 118 21.94 -45.65 -6.05
C VAL A 118 23.29 -46.37 -6.08
N ALA A 119 23.71 -46.86 -4.92
CA ALA A 119 24.71 -47.92 -4.83
C ALA A 119 23.96 -49.25 -4.71
N ARG A 120 23.71 -49.92 -5.84
CA ARG A 120 23.44 -51.36 -5.85
C ARG A 120 24.75 -52.07 -6.19
N SER A 121 25.52 -52.40 -5.16
CA SER A 121 26.57 -53.41 -5.27
C SER A 121 26.01 -54.74 -4.74
N SER A 122 26.01 -55.69 -5.66
CA SER A 122 25.91 -57.15 -5.58
C SER A 122 26.49 -57.75 -4.31
N PHE A 123 26.03 -58.94 -3.89
CA PHE A 123 26.86 -60.15 -3.74
C PHE A 123 26.05 -61.36 -3.21
N LEU A 124 26.11 -62.46 -3.99
CA LEU A 124 26.31 -63.88 -3.62
C LEU A 124 25.22 -64.56 -2.73
N THR A 125 24.81 -65.82 -2.91
CA THR A 125 25.53 -67.03 -3.35
C THR A 125 24.52 -68.13 -3.72
N GLU A 126 24.74 -68.79 -4.88
CA GLU A 126 24.75 -70.24 -5.14
C GLU A 126 23.90 -71.24 -4.32
N GLY A 127 23.22 -72.17 -5.02
CA GLY A 127 22.70 -73.41 -4.40
C GLY A 127 21.81 -74.30 -5.28
N MET A 128 22.43 -75.20 -6.05
CA MET A 128 21.99 -76.59 -6.34
C MET A 128 20.64 -76.87 -7.03
N ARG A 129 20.67 -77.15 -8.34
CA ARG A 129 20.52 -78.49 -8.95
C ARG A 129 20.52 -78.42 -10.48
#